data_AF-A0A7C4Y8Q8-F1
#
_entry.id   AF-A0A7C4Y8Q8-F1
#
_cell.length_a   1.000
_cell.length_b   1.000
_cell.length_c   1.000
_cell.angle_alpha   90.00
_cell.angle_beta   90.00
_cell.angle_gamma   90.00
#
_symmetry.space_group_name_H-M   'P 1'
#
loop_
_entity.id
_entity.type
_entity.pdbx_description
1 polymer ?
#
loop_
_entity_poly.entity_id
_entity_poly.type
_entity_poly.pdbx_seq_one_letter_code
_entity_poly.pdbx_strand_id
1 'polypeptide(L)'
;MSIEQNWKRLSEQDDTDLSQLLQPGRLKKLHSSNPLQKIKFYLIVSVIWAVLISGLYIYIMLRFPQWPVVLCLGVVLLFTVWSGYKAYVLYKNVNPLVTGNSLLAEMEKQYEGINAWMELQMRVAVFIYPVAAAGGFMIGGMIGSGKSIAFFLSKPPVIFALIICILVLVPVCIWFAKWLFRKSFGKHLVTLKENIDALKGVD
;
A
#
# COMPACT_ATOMS: atom_id res chain seq x y z
N MET A 1 -51.24 19.43 -44.51
CA MET A 1 -49.82 19.21 -44.16
C MET A 1 -49.46 17.83 -44.67
N SER A 2 -48.51 17.72 -45.62
CA SER A 2 -48.19 16.42 -46.23
C SER A 2 -47.32 15.60 -45.28
N ILE A 3 -47.52 14.28 -45.30
CA ILE A 3 -46.74 13.31 -44.50
C ILE A 3 -45.23 13.48 -44.78
N GLU A 4 -44.87 13.83 -46.02
CA GLU A 4 -43.49 14.17 -46.42
C GLU A 4 -42.92 15.39 -45.68
N GLN A 5 -43.73 16.41 -45.39
CA GLN A 5 -43.28 17.56 -44.59
C GLN A 5 -43.01 17.18 -43.12
N ASN A 6 -43.77 16.24 -42.57
CA ASN A 6 -43.53 15.72 -41.21
C ASN A 6 -42.28 14.82 -41.15
N TRP A 7 -42.07 13.97 -42.15
CA TRP A 7 -40.86 13.16 -42.25
C TRP A 7 -39.61 14.01 -42.44
N LYS A 8 -39.70 15.08 -43.24
CA LYS A 8 -38.58 16.00 -43.44
C LYS A 8 -38.21 16.77 -42.17
N ARG A 9 -39.21 17.14 -41.36
CA ARG A 9 -39.00 17.75 -40.03
C ARG A 9 -38.38 16.79 -39.02
N LEU A 10 -38.74 15.50 -39.07
CA LEU A 10 -38.14 14.46 -38.22
C LEU A 10 -36.70 14.13 -38.62
N SER A 11 -36.35 14.21 -39.92
CA SER A 11 -34.97 14.01 -40.39
C SER A 11 -34.07 15.23 -40.23
N GLU A 12 -34.64 16.44 -40.17
CA GLU A 12 -33.91 17.70 -39.91
C GLU A 12 -33.83 18.05 -38.42
N GLN A 13 -34.57 17.35 -37.55
CA GLN A 13 -34.36 17.38 -36.10
C GLN A 13 -33.17 16.48 -35.76
N ASP A 14 -32.02 16.96 -36.26
CA ASP A 14 -30.67 16.48 -36.08
C ASP A 14 -30.41 16.14 -34.61
N ASP A 15 -29.55 15.14 -34.37
CA ASP A 15 -29.17 14.44 -33.13
C ASP A 15 -28.64 15.33 -31.97
N THR A 16 -29.15 16.55 -31.82
CA THR A 16 -28.77 17.58 -30.85
C THR A 16 -29.23 17.22 -29.45
N ASP A 17 -30.40 16.62 -29.27
CA ASP A 17 -30.85 16.15 -27.95
C ASP A 17 -30.05 14.93 -27.46
N LEU A 18 -29.70 14.00 -28.37
CA LEU A 18 -28.89 12.83 -28.04
C LEU A 18 -27.44 13.23 -27.72
N SER A 19 -26.90 14.21 -28.45
CA SER A 19 -25.55 14.76 -28.21
C SER A 19 -25.49 15.69 -26.98
N GLN A 20 -26.60 16.33 -26.60
CA GLN A 20 -26.74 17.03 -25.30
C GLN A 20 -26.88 16.08 -24.11
N LEU A 21 -27.40 14.85 -24.30
CA LEU A 21 -27.35 13.79 -23.29
C LEU A 21 -25.96 13.13 -23.23
N LEU A 22 -25.30 12.98 -24.38
CA LEU A 22 -23.93 12.47 -24.52
C LEU A 22 -22.87 13.55 -24.25
N GLN A 23 -23.06 14.44 -23.27
CA GLN A 23 -22.06 15.48 -22.91
C GLN A 23 -20.65 14.86 -22.76
N PRO A 24 -19.73 15.06 -23.73
CA PRO A 24 -18.38 14.52 -23.64
C PRO A 24 -17.60 15.18 -22.49
N GLY A 25 -18.09 16.31 -21.99
CA GLY A 25 -17.57 17.04 -20.84
C GLY A 25 -17.90 16.42 -19.47
N ARG A 26 -19.04 15.72 -19.31
CA ARG A 26 -19.35 14.97 -18.07
C ARG A 26 -18.65 13.62 -18.05
N LEU A 27 -18.51 12.98 -19.21
CA LEU A 27 -17.76 11.73 -19.36
C LEU A 27 -16.23 11.92 -19.27
N LYS A 28 -15.69 13.12 -19.50
CA LYS A 28 -14.28 13.43 -19.24
C LYS A 28 -13.89 13.35 -17.75
N LYS A 29 -14.85 13.46 -16.83
CA LYS A 29 -14.65 13.20 -15.39
C LYS A 29 -14.73 11.72 -15.03
N LEU A 30 -15.25 10.89 -15.93
CA LEU A 30 -15.15 9.43 -15.91
C LEU A 30 -13.97 8.99 -16.78
N HIS A 31 -12.84 9.71 -16.73
CA HIS A 31 -11.60 9.19 -17.26
C HIS A 31 -11.29 7.92 -16.45
N SER A 32 -11.57 6.78 -17.07
CA SER A 32 -11.51 5.40 -16.60
C SER A 32 -10.07 4.95 -16.30
N SER A 33 -9.34 5.75 -15.53
CA SER A 33 -8.21 5.28 -14.75
C SER A 33 -8.77 4.37 -13.66
N ASN A 34 -9.15 3.14 -14.02
CA ASN A 34 -9.71 2.10 -13.16
C ASN A 34 -9.03 2.13 -11.78
N PRO A 35 -9.64 2.75 -10.76
CA PRO A 35 -8.99 2.93 -9.46
C PRO A 35 -8.68 1.56 -8.83
N LEU A 36 -9.54 0.57 -9.10
CA LEU A 36 -9.36 -0.83 -8.74
C LEU A 36 -8.13 -1.48 -9.40
N GLN A 37 -7.85 -1.20 -10.68
CA GLN A 37 -6.65 -1.71 -11.36
C GLN A 37 -5.38 -1.07 -10.82
N LYS A 38 -5.39 0.23 -10.51
CA LYS A 38 -4.23 0.89 -9.88
C LYS A 38 -3.94 0.32 -8.50
N ILE A 39 -4.97 0.14 -7.67
CA ILE A 39 -4.84 -0.52 -6.37
C ILE A 39 -4.23 -1.92 -6.51
N LYS A 40 -4.75 -2.71 -7.45
CA LYS A 40 -4.24 -4.05 -7.74
C LYS A 40 -2.76 -4.04 -8.15
N PHE A 41 -2.34 -3.05 -8.95
CA PHE A 41 -0.94 -2.85 -9.34
C PHE A 41 -0.05 -2.49 -8.14
N TYR A 42 -0.46 -1.56 -7.28
CA TYR A 42 0.34 -1.20 -6.09
C TYR A 42 0.41 -2.34 -5.07
N LEU A 43 -0.64 -3.15 -4.93
CA LEU A 43 -0.61 -4.36 -4.10
C LEU A 43 0.41 -5.37 -4.63
N ILE A 44 0.46 -5.68 -5.93
CA ILE A 44 1.46 -6.61 -6.45
C ILE A 44 2.89 -6.05 -6.34
N VAL A 45 3.08 -4.75 -6.55
CA VAL A 45 4.37 -4.09 -6.34
C VAL A 45 4.82 -4.23 -4.88
N SER A 46 3.90 -4.10 -3.91
CA SER A 46 4.22 -4.30 -2.49
C SER A 46 4.64 -5.74 -2.18
N VAL A 47 4.02 -6.73 -2.83
CA VAL A 47 4.40 -8.15 -2.70
C VAL A 47 5.78 -8.39 -3.29
N ILE A 48 6.10 -7.82 -4.46
CA ILE A 48 7.43 -7.93 -5.09
C ILE A 48 8.50 -7.35 -4.15
N TRP A 49 8.26 -6.16 -3.59
CA TRP A 49 9.16 -5.55 -2.61
C TRP A 49 9.32 -6.42 -1.36
N ALA A 50 8.24 -7.01 -0.84
CA ALA A 50 8.31 -7.93 0.30
C ALA A 50 9.19 -9.15 0.00
N VAL A 51 9.07 -9.74 -1.20
CA VAL A 51 9.90 -10.88 -1.63
C VAL A 51 11.38 -10.46 -1.75
N LEU A 52 11.67 -9.32 -2.38
CA LEU A 52 13.04 -8.82 -2.53
C LEU A 52 13.70 -8.53 -1.18
N ILE A 53 13.00 -7.85 -0.27
CA ILE A 53 13.48 -7.55 1.08
C ILE A 53 13.67 -8.83 1.88
N SER A 54 12.77 -9.79 1.76
CA SER A 54 12.90 -11.10 2.41
C SER A 54 14.14 -11.85 1.93
N GLY A 55 14.40 -11.84 0.62
CA GLY A 55 15.63 -12.41 0.05
C GLY A 55 16.90 -11.73 0.58
N LEU A 56 16.88 -10.40 0.71
CA LEU A 56 17.98 -9.65 1.31
C LEU A 56 18.23 -10.04 2.77
N TYR A 57 17.17 -10.20 3.58
CA TYR A 57 17.32 -10.66 4.97
C TYR A 57 17.91 -12.06 5.05
N ILE A 58 17.46 -13.00 4.21
CA ILE A 58 18.02 -14.35 4.15
C ILE A 58 19.52 -14.29 3.80
N TYR A 59 19.90 -13.48 2.81
CA TYR A 59 21.30 -13.28 2.44
C TYR A 59 22.14 -12.75 3.62
N ILE A 60 21.64 -11.75 4.34
CA ILE A 60 22.32 -11.19 5.51
C ILE A 60 22.46 -12.23 6.63
N MET A 61 21.42 -13.03 6.89
CA MET A 61 21.45 -14.10 7.89
C MET A 61 22.51 -15.17 7.57
N LEU A 62 22.70 -15.51 6.28
CA LEU A 62 23.75 -16.43 5.85
C LEU A 62 25.15 -15.81 5.98
N ARG A 63 25.29 -14.51 5.71
CA ARG A 63 26.58 -13.80 5.78
C ARG A 63 27.05 -13.54 7.21
N PHE A 64 26.12 -13.35 8.13
CA PHE A 64 26.35 -13.06 9.55
C PHE A 64 25.62 -14.08 10.44
N PRO A 65 26.15 -15.31 10.59
CA PRO A 65 25.52 -16.38 11.36
C PRO A 65 25.73 -16.18 12.87
N GLN A 66 25.31 -15.03 13.39
CA GLN A 66 25.33 -14.71 14.81
C GLN A 66 23.92 -14.84 15.36
N TRP A 67 23.75 -15.64 16.42
CA TRP A 67 22.44 -15.97 16.96
C TRP A 67 21.54 -14.75 17.26
N PRO A 68 22.04 -13.64 17.86
CA PRO A 68 21.21 -12.45 18.10
C PRO A 68 20.73 -11.76 16.82
N VAL A 69 21.57 -11.72 15.77
CA VAL A 69 21.24 -11.10 14.48
C VAL A 69 20.22 -11.94 13.74
N VAL A 70 20.43 -13.26 13.72
CA VAL A 70 19.53 -14.23 13.11
C VAL A 70 18.15 -14.16 13.78
N LEU A 71 18.09 -14.02 15.11
CA LEU A 71 16.82 -13.88 15.83
C LEU A 71 16.11 -12.57 15.46
N CYS A 72 16.80 -11.43 15.51
CA CYS A 72 16.21 -10.13 15.17
C CYS A 72 15.72 -10.09 13.72
N LEU A 73 16.56 -10.51 12.77
CA LEU A 73 16.20 -10.57 11.35
C LEU A 73 15.11 -11.61 11.09
N GLY A 74 15.10 -12.73 11.79
CA GLY A 74 14.06 -13.75 11.68
C GLY A 74 12.68 -13.22 12.05
N VAL A 75 12.58 -12.45 13.14
CA VAL A 75 11.32 -11.78 13.54
C VAL A 75 10.86 -10.79 12.46
N VAL A 76 11.77 -9.97 11.95
CA VAL A 76 11.45 -8.97 10.90
C VAL A 76 11.09 -9.65 9.57
N LEU A 77 11.75 -10.76 9.24
CA LEU A 77 11.47 -11.59 8.07
C LEU A 77 10.06 -12.17 8.15
N LEU A 78 9.69 -12.79 9.28
CA LEU A 78 8.35 -13.33 9.49
C LEU A 78 7.28 -12.25 9.32
N PHE A 79 7.51 -11.06 9.89
CA PHE A 79 6.62 -9.92 9.70
C PHE A 79 6.51 -9.49 8.23
N THR A 80 7.62 -9.45 7.50
CA THR A 80 7.67 -9.05 6.08
C THR A 80 6.92 -10.05 5.21
N VAL A 81 7.13 -11.34 5.43
CA VAL A 81 6.42 -12.43 4.72
C VAL A 81 4.93 -12.40 5.04
N TRP A 82 4.56 -12.24 6.31
CA TRP A 82 3.16 -12.14 6.72
C TRP A 82 2.45 -10.92 6.11
N SER A 83 3.11 -9.76 6.12
CA SER A 83 2.58 -8.53 5.50
C SER A 83 2.39 -8.71 3.99
N GLY A 84 3.38 -9.29 3.31
CA GLY A 84 3.31 -9.63 1.89
C GLY A 84 2.19 -10.64 1.57
N TYR A 85 2.02 -11.67 2.40
CA TYR A 85 0.93 -12.63 2.25
C TYR A 85 -0.45 -11.96 2.38
N LYS A 86 -0.64 -11.07 3.37
CA LYS A 86 -1.88 -10.30 3.51
C LYS A 86 -2.14 -9.40 2.32
N ALA A 87 -1.11 -8.74 1.78
CA ALA A 87 -1.21 -7.95 0.55
C ALA A 87 -1.62 -8.81 -0.66
N TYR A 88 -1.07 -10.02 -0.78
CA TYR A 88 -1.41 -10.97 -1.84
C TYR A 88 -2.85 -11.49 -1.73
N VAL A 89 -3.32 -11.81 -0.52
CA VAL A 89 -4.72 -12.20 -0.29
C VAL A 89 -5.66 -11.06 -0.68
N LEU A 90 -5.33 -9.82 -0.31
CA LEU A 90 -6.11 -8.65 -0.70
C LEU A 90 -6.12 -8.48 -2.22
N TYR A 91 -4.98 -8.62 -2.89
CA TYR A 91 -4.85 -8.62 -4.35
C TYR A 91 -5.74 -9.68 -5.03
N LYS A 92 -5.75 -10.92 -4.50
CA LYS A 92 -6.52 -12.04 -5.07
C LYS A 92 -8.03 -11.83 -4.93
N ASN A 93 -8.44 -11.16 -3.85
CA ASN A 93 -9.84 -10.89 -3.56
C ASN A 93 -10.42 -9.67 -4.31
N VAL A 94 -9.59 -8.89 -5.00
CA VAL A 94 -10.04 -7.80 -5.89
C VAL A 94 -10.62 -8.40 -7.16
N ASN A 95 -11.93 -8.23 -7.36
CA ASN A 95 -12.57 -8.56 -8.63
C ASN A 95 -12.70 -7.29 -9.51
N PRO A 96 -11.85 -7.10 -10.54
CA PRO A 96 -11.85 -5.90 -11.35
C PRO A 96 -12.99 -5.85 -12.39
N LEU A 97 -13.80 -6.90 -12.50
CA LEU A 97 -14.83 -7.06 -13.54
C LEU A 97 -16.26 -6.78 -13.04
N VAL A 98 -16.41 -6.25 -11.82
CA VAL A 98 -17.72 -5.99 -11.20
C VAL A 98 -18.31 -4.69 -11.77
N THR A 99 -19.55 -4.71 -12.25
CA THR A 99 -20.28 -3.57 -12.83
C THR A 99 -21.65 -3.36 -12.16
N GLY A 100 -22.10 -2.10 -12.07
CA GLY A 100 -23.41 -1.73 -11.52
C GLY A 100 -23.43 -1.56 -9.99
N ASN A 101 -24.54 -1.87 -9.32
CA ASN A 101 -24.72 -1.67 -7.86
C ASN A 101 -23.70 -2.45 -7.00
N SER A 102 -23.11 -3.50 -7.55
CA SER A 102 -22.04 -4.28 -6.91
C SER A 102 -20.66 -3.59 -6.97
N LEU A 103 -20.49 -2.59 -7.84
CA LEU A 103 -19.23 -1.82 -7.94
C LEU A 103 -19.00 -0.96 -6.69
N LEU A 104 -20.05 -0.29 -6.18
CA LEU A 104 -19.97 0.49 -4.94
C LEU A 104 -19.55 -0.41 -3.78
N ALA A 105 -20.23 -1.53 -3.59
CA ALA A 105 -19.95 -2.49 -2.52
C ALA A 105 -18.52 -3.05 -2.62
N GLU A 106 -18.03 -3.33 -3.84
CA GLU A 106 -16.65 -3.78 -4.03
C GLU A 106 -15.63 -2.65 -3.77
N MET A 107 -15.91 -1.41 -4.19
CA MET A 107 -15.06 -0.25 -3.88
C MET A 107 -14.94 0.00 -2.37
N GLU A 108 -16.04 -0.06 -1.63
CA GLU A 108 -16.06 0.08 -0.17
C GLU A 108 -15.27 -1.03 0.52
N LYS A 109 -15.52 -2.28 0.13
CA LYS A 109 -14.81 -3.44 0.66
C LYS A 109 -13.29 -3.34 0.45
N GLN A 110 -12.86 -2.86 -0.71
CA GLN A 110 -11.44 -2.67 -1.00
C GLN A 110 -10.86 -1.47 -0.21
N TYR A 111 -11.60 -0.37 -0.09
CA TYR A 111 -11.21 0.78 0.72
C TYR A 111 -10.98 0.39 2.19
N GLU A 112 -11.97 -0.28 2.79
CA GLU A 112 -11.90 -0.73 4.19
C GLU A 112 -10.81 -1.78 4.37
N GLY A 113 -10.68 -2.74 3.45
CA GLY A 113 -9.66 -3.77 3.51
C GLY A 113 -8.23 -3.22 3.48
N ILE A 114 -7.95 -2.25 2.60
CA ILE A 114 -6.64 -1.59 2.52
C ILE A 114 -6.38 -0.75 3.77
N ASN A 115 -7.37 0.03 4.22
CA ASN A 115 -7.19 0.90 5.37
C ASN A 115 -6.98 0.08 6.67
N ALA A 116 -7.76 -0.97 6.88
CA ALA A 116 -7.59 -1.88 8.01
C ALA A 116 -6.22 -2.60 7.98
N TRP A 117 -5.77 -3.01 6.80
CA TRP A 117 -4.44 -3.61 6.62
C TRP A 117 -3.31 -2.62 6.93
N MET A 118 -3.44 -1.36 6.50
CA MET A 118 -2.48 -0.29 6.80
C MET A 118 -2.42 0.02 8.30
N GLU A 119 -3.57 0.15 8.97
CA GLU A 119 -3.64 0.39 10.40
C GLU A 119 -3.04 -0.76 11.22
N LEU A 120 -3.33 -2.00 10.83
CA LEU A 120 -2.77 -3.19 11.46
C LEU A 120 -1.25 -3.22 11.30
N GLN A 121 -0.73 -2.95 10.11
CA GLN A 121 0.72 -2.86 9.89
C GLN A 121 1.37 -1.79 10.77
N MET A 122 0.77 -0.60 10.84
CA MET A 122 1.30 0.48 11.68
C MET A 122 1.32 0.10 13.16
N ARG A 123 0.29 -0.60 13.65
CA ARG A 123 0.22 -1.07 15.05
C ARG A 123 1.30 -2.10 15.35
N VAL A 124 1.49 -3.08 14.46
CA VAL A 124 2.51 -4.11 14.63
C VAL A 124 3.92 -3.54 14.45
N ALA A 125 4.11 -2.57 13.56
CA ALA A 125 5.39 -1.93 13.28
C ALA A 125 6.02 -1.26 14.53
N VAL A 126 5.21 -0.76 15.47
CA VAL A 126 5.71 -0.19 16.73
C VAL A 126 6.51 -1.21 17.55
N PHE A 127 6.15 -2.50 17.48
CA PHE A 127 6.85 -3.58 18.17
C PHE A 127 7.99 -4.16 17.34
N ILE A 128 7.86 -4.19 16.02
CA ILE A 128 8.87 -4.76 15.12
C ILE A 128 10.06 -3.81 14.90
N TYR A 129 9.83 -2.49 14.82
CA TYR A 129 10.89 -1.53 14.55
C TYR A 129 12.00 -1.45 15.61
N PRO A 130 11.74 -1.55 16.92
CA PRO A 130 12.80 -1.69 17.92
C PRO A 130 13.69 -2.91 17.66
N VAL A 131 13.10 -4.05 17.28
CA VAL A 131 13.84 -5.28 16.95
C VAL A 131 14.66 -5.10 15.67
N ALA A 132 14.09 -4.47 14.65
CA ALA A 132 14.78 -4.14 13.40
C ALA A 132 15.96 -3.18 13.64
N ALA A 133 15.75 -2.14 14.44
CA ALA A 133 16.78 -1.17 14.82
C ALA A 133 17.92 -1.84 15.60
N ALA A 134 17.59 -2.73 16.54
CA ALA A 134 18.58 -3.50 17.28
C ALA A 134 19.39 -4.43 16.36
N GLY A 135 18.72 -5.16 15.46
CA GLY A 135 19.39 -6.02 14.47
C GLY A 135 20.32 -5.23 13.56
N GLY A 136 19.86 -4.09 13.03
CA GLY A 136 20.67 -3.20 12.19
C GLY A 136 21.87 -2.62 12.94
N PHE A 137 21.68 -2.19 14.19
CA PHE A 137 22.74 -1.68 15.05
C PHE A 137 23.81 -2.74 15.34
N MET A 138 23.40 -3.98 15.61
CA MET A 138 24.34 -5.10 15.85
C MET A 138 25.17 -5.41 14.60
N ILE A 139 24.56 -5.44 13.41
CA ILE A 139 25.27 -5.66 12.15
C ILE A 139 26.24 -4.50 11.88
N GLY A 140 25.76 -3.26 11.95
CA GLY A 140 26.58 -2.07 11.71
C GLY A 140 27.73 -1.94 12.71
N GLY A 141 27.47 -2.24 13.99
CA GLY A 141 28.48 -2.25 15.05
C GLY A 141 29.52 -3.35 14.86
N MET A 142 29.13 -4.54 14.40
CA MET A 142 30.07 -5.63 14.09
C MET A 142 30.97 -5.25 12.92
N ILE A 143 30.40 -4.75 11.82
CA ILE A 143 31.16 -4.36 10.63
C ILE A 143 32.10 -3.19 10.95
N GLY A 144 31.62 -2.18 11.68
CA GLY A 144 32.39 -0.98 12.01
C GLY A 144 33.47 -1.21 13.07
N SER A 145 33.23 -2.10 14.05
CA SER A 145 34.22 -2.39 15.09
C SER A 145 35.18 -3.53 14.74
N GLY A 146 34.82 -4.39 13.77
CA GLY A 146 35.54 -5.61 13.45
C GLY A 146 35.53 -6.67 14.57
N LYS A 147 34.69 -6.50 15.60
CA LYS A 147 34.63 -7.38 16.78
C LYS A 147 33.33 -8.18 16.82
N SER A 148 33.33 -9.26 17.60
CA SER A 148 32.14 -10.07 17.82
C SER A 148 31.05 -9.27 18.56
N ILE A 149 29.78 -9.62 18.31
CA ILE A 149 28.63 -8.95 18.93
C ILE A 149 28.67 -9.07 20.46
N ALA A 150 29.06 -10.24 20.98
CA ALA A 150 29.15 -10.45 22.42
C ALA A 150 30.16 -9.48 23.06
N PHE A 151 31.32 -9.27 22.42
CA PHE A 151 32.30 -8.31 22.89
C PHE A 151 31.78 -6.88 22.78
N PHE A 152 31.13 -6.54 21.66
CA PHE A 152 30.60 -5.19 21.43
C PHE A 152 29.50 -4.80 22.42
N LEU A 153 28.52 -5.68 22.64
CA LEU A 153 27.40 -5.46 23.56
C LEU A 153 27.80 -5.53 25.05
N SER A 154 28.94 -6.13 25.38
CA SER A 154 29.46 -6.14 26.76
C SER A 154 29.93 -4.77 27.25
N LYS A 155 30.07 -3.78 26.36
CA LYS A 155 30.52 -2.43 26.72
C LYS A 155 29.32 -1.58 27.15
N PRO A 156 29.27 -1.07 28.40
CA PRO A 156 28.16 -0.23 28.86
C PRO A 156 27.83 0.97 27.95
N PRO A 157 28.80 1.70 27.37
CA PRO A 157 28.50 2.80 26.44
C PRO A 157 27.72 2.36 25.19
N VAL A 158 27.93 1.13 24.73
CA VAL A 158 27.25 0.58 23.54
C VAL A 158 25.78 0.30 23.84
N ILE A 159 25.44 -0.11 25.06
CA ILE A 159 24.06 -0.33 25.48
C ILE A 159 23.30 1.01 25.50
N PHE A 160 23.90 2.08 26.03
CA PHE A 160 23.30 3.42 25.98
C PHE A 160 23.13 3.91 24.55
N ALA A 161 24.13 3.71 23.69
CA ALA A 161 24.04 4.06 22.28
C ALA A 161 22.93 3.28 21.55
N LEU A 162 22.72 2.00 21.86
CA LEU A 162 21.63 1.20 21.33
C LEU A 162 20.26 1.74 21.75
N ILE A 163 20.08 2.10 23.02
CA ILE A 163 18.82 2.68 23.52
C ILE A 163 18.52 4.00 22.81
N ILE A 164 19.51 4.89 22.71
CA ILE A 164 19.37 6.18 22.00
C ILE A 164 19.03 5.93 20.52
N CYS A 165 19.73 4.99 19.89
CA CYS A 165 19.49 4.59 18.51
C CYS A 165 18.03 4.16 18.31
N ILE A 166 17.50 3.28 19.16
CA ILE A 166 16.09 2.84 19.08
C ILE A 166 15.14 4.01 19.28
N LEU A 167 15.37 4.86 20.30
CA LEU A 167 14.51 6.01 20.59
C LEU A 167 14.46 7.02 19.44
N VAL A 168 15.53 7.17 18.66
CA VAL A 168 15.57 8.06 17.50
C VAL A 168 15.07 7.39 16.23
N LEU A 169 15.50 6.16 15.93
CA LEU A 169 15.15 5.48 14.68
C LEU A 169 13.69 5.05 14.64
N VAL A 170 13.12 4.54 15.73
CA VAL A 170 11.73 4.06 15.74
C VAL A 170 10.73 5.15 15.33
N PRO A 171 10.72 6.36 15.93
CA PRO A 171 9.78 7.40 15.50
C PRO A 171 10.04 7.86 14.06
N VAL A 172 11.30 7.91 13.63
CA VAL A 172 11.67 8.23 12.24
C VAL A 172 11.12 7.18 11.27
N CYS A 173 11.27 5.89 11.58
CA CYS A 173 10.73 4.78 10.79
C CYS A 173 9.20 4.81 10.74
N ILE A 174 8.53 5.09 11.86
CA ILE A 174 7.06 5.25 11.91
C ILE A 174 6.61 6.40 11.03
N TRP A 175 7.30 7.55 11.11
CA TRP A 175 6.99 8.70 10.27
C TRP A 175 7.21 8.39 8.78
N PHE A 176 8.32 7.73 8.45
CA PHE A 176 8.64 7.33 7.09
C PHE A 176 7.64 6.30 6.54
N ALA A 177 7.21 5.33 7.34
CA ALA A 177 6.18 4.37 6.98
C ALA A 177 4.84 5.06 6.67
N LYS A 178 4.41 5.99 7.54
CA LYS A 178 3.21 6.82 7.28
C LYS A 178 3.33 7.61 5.99
N TRP A 179 4.49 8.22 5.75
CA TRP A 179 4.74 8.98 4.53
C TRP A 179 4.69 8.08 3.28
N LEU A 180 5.32 6.91 3.33
CA LEU A 180 5.32 5.93 2.25
C LEU A 180 3.89 5.46 1.94
N PHE A 181 3.11 5.12 2.97
CA PHE A 181 1.71 4.74 2.78
C PHE A 181 0.87 5.86 2.17
N ARG A 182 1.05 7.10 2.62
CA ARG A 182 0.38 8.27 2.01
C ARG A 182 0.77 8.47 0.55
N LYS A 183 2.04 8.22 0.20
CA LYS A 183 2.53 8.35 -1.17
C LYS A 183 2.01 7.23 -2.08
N SER A 184 2.01 5.99 -1.59
CA SER A 184 1.61 4.82 -2.38
C SER A 184 0.09 4.64 -2.45
N PHE A 185 -0.66 4.95 -1.40
CA PHE A 185 -2.10 4.69 -1.32
C PHE A 185 -2.94 5.94 -1.08
N GLY A 186 -2.37 7.03 -0.53
CA GLY A 186 -3.15 8.20 -0.11
C GLY A 186 -3.95 8.85 -1.23
N LYS A 187 -3.33 9.14 -2.38
CA LYS A 187 -4.07 9.69 -3.54
C LYS A 187 -5.16 8.74 -4.03
N HIS A 188 -4.91 7.43 -4.00
CA HIS A 188 -5.86 6.42 -4.48
C HIS A 188 -7.02 6.21 -3.53
N LEU A 189 -6.77 6.19 -2.23
CA LEU A 189 -7.82 6.10 -1.20
C LEU A 189 -8.69 7.36 -1.19
N VAL A 190 -8.12 8.54 -1.42
CA VAL A 190 -8.89 9.78 -1.57
C VAL A 190 -9.79 9.72 -2.79
N THR A 191 -9.26 9.39 -3.97
CA THR A 191 -10.08 9.24 -5.19
C THR A 191 -11.12 8.13 -5.07
N LEU A 192 -10.81 7.02 -4.38
CA LEU A 192 -11.76 5.94 -4.14
C LEU A 192 -12.90 6.40 -3.22
N LYS A 193 -12.59 7.15 -2.16
CA LYS A 193 -13.57 7.74 -1.26
C LYS A 193 -14.45 8.77 -1.97
N GLU A 194 -13.86 9.65 -2.77
CA GLU A 194 -14.60 10.63 -3.58
C GLU A 194 -15.58 9.95 -4.55
N ASN A 195 -15.18 8.83 -5.16
CA ASN A 195 -16.06 8.06 -6.05
C ASN A 195 -17.19 7.34 -5.29
N ILE A 196 -16.92 6.81 -4.09
CA ILE A 196 -17.95 6.21 -3.23
C ILE A 196 -18.96 7.27 -2.80
N ASP A 197 -18.49 8.43 -2.35
CA ASP A 197 -19.34 9.53 -1.89
C ASP A 197 -20.18 10.09 -3.06
N ALA A 198 -19.60 10.19 -4.27
CA ALA A 198 -20.33 10.60 -5.47
C ALA A 198 -21.40 9.59 -5.91
N LEU A 199 -21.16 8.29 -5.74
CA LEU A 199 -22.16 7.26 -6.06
C LEU A 199 -23.27 7.17 -5.01
N LYS A 200 -22.98 7.43 -3.73
CA LYS A 200 -23.98 7.50 -2.65
C LYS A 200 -24.85 8.74 -2.68
N GLY A 201 -24.35 9.85 -3.21
CA GLY A 201 -25.09 11.12 -3.33
C GLY A 201 -25.95 11.24 -4.58
N VAL A 202 -26.02 10.19 -5.41
CA VAL A 202 -26.82 10.13 -6.65
C VAL A 202 -28.10 9.28 -6.46
N ASP A 203 -28.27 8.63 -5.31
CA ASP A 203 -29.55 8.07 -4.83
C ASP A 203 -30.32 9.11 -3.99
#